data_AF-A0A8S3VAQ1-F1
#
_entry.id   AF-A0A8S3VAQ1-F1
#
_cell.length_a   1.000
_cell.length_b   1.000
_cell.length_c   1.000
_cell.angle_alpha   90.00
_cell.angle_beta   90.00
_cell.angle_gamma   90.00
#
_symmetry.space_group_name_H-M   'P 1'
#
loop_
_entity.id
_entity.type
_entity.pdbx_description
1 polymer ?
#
loop_
_entity_poly.entity_id
_entity_poly.type
_entity_poly.pdbx_seq_one_letter_code
_entity_poly.pdbx_strand_id
1 'polypeptide(L)'
;MASNFSVCGICDFRHVTKPSVVWCSECDEGLCNDCKEHHSISKSSRDHDIVPIDDYQNLPSEVLQHKLIEELNLTIDKQTKDIHQFLKLVEKNEKDIKEFQSNHLKMKQHASELQTFLNLKQMERDIATKEEFIQSISKSGSLSHTRFFCKIDTYLENLTNDVKRFGEVVTETKSNDIPFVRQKDKQAAQSLIPVPAKSIDDLKTNVGSVLNTLSRSTRGCAMLTDGKMVFTCYTQGYFTVVNPDGSKYCEIKTEMFLMFYIYAIIL
;
A
#
# COMPACT_ATOMS: atom_id res chain seq x y z
N MET A 1 -14.08 -19.25 -27.79
CA MET A 1 -15.26 -20.13 -27.60
C MET A 1 -16.14 -19.89 -28.80
N ALA A 2 -16.27 -20.85 -29.73
CA ALA A 2 -17.26 -20.75 -30.78
C ALA A 2 -18.61 -21.00 -30.12
N SER A 3 -19.39 -19.95 -29.88
CA SER A 3 -20.79 -20.09 -29.46
C SER A 3 -21.49 -20.93 -30.53
N ASN A 4 -22.20 -21.97 -30.10
CA ASN A 4 -23.06 -22.73 -30.99
C ASN A 4 -24.24 -21.84 -31.38
N PHE A 5 -24.02 -20.95 -32.37
CA PHE A 5 -25.06 -20.09 -32.97
C PHE A 5 -26.25 -20.90 -33.50
N SER A 6 -26.10 -22.23 -33.61
CA SER A 6 -27.13 -23.16 -33.99
C SER A 6 -28.18 -23.43 -32.90
N VAL A 7 -27.97 -23.06 -31.63
CA VAL A 7 -28.88 -23.43 -30.52
C VAL A 7 -29.45 -22.20 -29.83
N CYS A 8 -30.73 -22.26 -29.45
CA CYS A 8 -31.44 -21.19 -28.78
C CYS A 8 -30.94 -21.01 -27.34
N GLY A 9 -30.40 -19.84 -27.01
CA GLY A 9 -29.79 -19.56 -25.70
C GLY A 9 -30.76 -19.75 -24.53
N ILE A 10 -31.99 -19.24 -24.66
CA ILE A 10 -33.04 -19.37 -23.63
C ILE A 10 -33.43 -20.84 -23.41
N CYS A 11 -33.52 -21.64 -24.48
CA CYS A 11 -33.85 -23.05 -24.37
C CYS A 11 -32.69 -23.85 -23.80
N ASP A 12 -31.46 -23.55 -24.21
CA ASP A 12 -30.24 -24.20 -23.71
C ASP A 12 -30.06 -23.98 -22.21
N PHE A 13 -30.37 -22.77 -21.71
CA PHE A 13 -30.41 -22.47 -20.28
C PHE A 13 -31.41 -23.35 -19.51
N ARG A 14 -32.48 -23.81 -20.18
CA ARG A 14 -33.47 -24.75 -19.62
C ARG A 14 -33.10 -26.21 -19.88
N HIS A 15 -31.89 -26.49 -20.36
CA HIS A 15 -31.41 -27.80 -20.78
C HIS A 15 -32.25 -28.43 -21.92
N VAL A 16 -32.81 -27.58 -22.78
CA VAL A 16 -33.56 -27.99 -23.98
C VAL A 16 -32.82 -27.50 -25.22
N THR A 17 -32.39 -28.41 -26.08
CA THR A 17 -31.71 -28.04 -27.33
C THR A 17 -32.74 -27.80 -28.43
N LYS A 18 -32.96 -26.54 -28.80
CA LYS A 18 -33.75 -26.16 -29.98
C LYS A 18 -32.88 -25.37 -30.96
N PRO A 19 -33.04 -25.56 -32.28
CA PRO A 19 -32.28 -24.77 -33.23
C PRO A 19 -32.69 -23.30 -33.17
N SER A 20 -31.71 -22.41 -33.23
CA SER A 20 -31.98 -20.98 -33.40
C SER A 20 -32.35 -20.71 -34.85
N VAL A 21 -33.33 -19.83 -35.05
CA VAL A 21 -33.77 -19.36 -36.38
C VAL A 21 -33.47 -17.89 -36.60
N VAL A 22 -33.29 -17.14 -35.51
CA VAL A 22 -32.95 -15.71 -35.54
C VAL A 22 -31.91 -15.39 -34.48
N TRP A 23 -31.16 -14.31 -34.70
CA TRP A 23 -30.19 -13.73 -33.80
C TRP A 23 -30.67 -12.37 -33.33
N CYS A 24 -30.67 -12.11 -32.03
CA CYS A 24 -30.93 -10.78 -31.48
C CYS A 24 -29.60 -10.09 -31.20
N SER A 25 -29.35 -8.96 -31.86
CA SER A 25 -28.04 -8.29 -31.79
C SER A 25 -27.76 -7.64 -30.43
N GLU A 26 -28.80 -7.19 -29.75
CA GLU A 26 -28.74 -6.48 -28.48
C GLU A 26 -28.64 -7.42 -27.28
N CYS A 27 -29.19 -8.63 -27.41
CA CYS A 27 -29.09 -9.66 -26.38
C CYS A 27 -27.93 -10.64 -26.60
N ASP A 28 -27.26 -10.55 -27.75
CA ASP A 28 -26.15 -11.43 -28.13
C ASP A 28 -26.53 -12.92 -28.01
N GLU A 29 -27.76 -13.26 -28.41
CA GLU A 29 -28.29 -14.62 -28.29
C GLU A 29 -29.12 -15.09 -29.50
N GLY A 30 -29.05 -16.39 -29.77
CA GLY A 30 -29.88 -17.07 -30.77
C GLY A 30 -31.24 -17.47 -30.19
N LEU A 31 -32.31 -17.29 -30.95
CA LEU A 31 -33.68 -17.59 -30.55
C LEU A 31 -34.34 -18.58 -31.51
N CYS A 32 -35.02 -19.59 -30.95
CA CYS A 32 -35.97 -20.42 -31.71
C CYS A 32 -37.28 -19.65 -31.96
N ASN A 33 -38.20 -20.17 -32.79
CA ASN A 33 -39.48 -19.50 -33.10
C ASN A 33 -40.28 -19.11 -31.84
N ASP A 34 -40.41 -20.05 -30.89
CA ASP A 34 -41.17 -19.82 -29.66
C ASP A 34 -40.52 -18.72 -28.80
N CYS A 35 -39.20 -18.79 -28.64
CA CYS A 35 -38.45 -17.81 -27.86
C CYS A 35 -38.42 -16.44 -28.54
N LYS A 36 -38.39 -16.38 -29.88
CA LYS A 36 -38.50 -15.14 -30.67
C LYS A 36 -39.83 -14.43 -30.40
N GLU A 37 -40.94 -15.15 -30.40
CA GLU A 37 -42.26 -14.58 -30.15
C GLU A 37 -42.36 -14.04 -28.71
N HIS A 38 -41.87 -14.80 -27.74
CA HIS A 38 -41.79 -14.30 -26.36
C HIS A 38 -40.88 -13.07 -26.22
N HIS A 39 -39.76 -13.06 -26.95
CA HIS A 39 -38.80 -11.96 -26.95
C HIS A 39 -39.39 -10.66 -27.50
N SER A 40 -40.12 -10.75 -28.62
CA SER A 40 -40.75 -9.58 -29.23
C SER A 40 -41.92 -9.03 -28.41
N ILE A 41 -42.57 -9.85 -27.57
CA ILE A 41 -43.65 -9.39 -26.70
C ILE A 41 -43.10 -8.78 -25.39
N SER A 42 -41.92 -9.21 -24.93
CA SER A 42 -41.34 -8.74 -23.69
C SER A 42 -40.94 -7.25 -23.75
N LYS A 43 -41.29 -6.50 -22.71
CA LYS A 43 -41.03 -5.05 -22.62
C LYS A 43 -39.53 -4.71 -22.72
N SER A 44 -38.66 -5.60 -22.25
CA SER A 44 -37.21 -5.38 -22.26
C SER A 44 -36.56 -5.56 -23.62
N SER A 45 -37.26 -6.16 -24.59
CA SER A 45 -36.67 -6.64 -25.85
C SER A 45 -37.54 -6.43 -27.09
N ARG A 46 -38.72 -5.81 -26.92
CA ARG A 46 -39.71 -5.60 -27.99
C ARG A 46 -39.14 -4.92 -29.24
N ASP A 47 -38.19 -4.00 -29.05
CA ASP A 47 -37.65 -3.16 -30.11
C ASP A 47 -36.20 -3.52 -30.47
N HIS A 48 -35.74 -4.73 -30.08
CA HIS A 48 -34.42 -5.23 -30.48
C HIS A 48 -34.40 -5.63 -31.96
N ASP A 49 -33.25 -5.44 -32.61
CA ASP A 49 -32.99 -5.87 -33.97
C ASP A 49 -32.79 -7.39 -34.02
N ILE A 50 -33.67 -8.06 -34.77
CA ILE A 50 -33.72 -9.51 -34.90
C ILE A 50 -33.41 -9.87 -36.36
N VAL A 51 -32.26 -10.49 -36.58
CA VAL A 51 -31.78 -10.88 -37.90
C VAL A 51 -31.93 -12.40 -38.07
N PRO A 52 -32.51 -12.90 -39.19
CA PRO A 52 -32.49 -14.33 -39.47
C PRO A 52 -31.06 -14.89 -39.44
N ILE A 53 -30.87 -16.08 -38.85
CA ILE A 53 -29.52 -16.63 -38.73
C ILE A 53 -28.89 -16.92 -40.09
N ASP A 54 -29.71 -17.32 -41.07
CA ASP A 54 -29.24 -17.52 -42.44
C ASP A 54 -28.69 -16.20 -43.01
N ASP A 55 -29.32 -15.07 -42.75
CA ASP A 55 -28.85 -13.76 -43.20
C ASP A 55 -27.61 -13.30 -42.42
N TYR A 56 -27.57 -13.59 -41.11
CA TYR A 56 -26.45 -13.25 -40.24
C TYR A 56 -25.18 -14.05 -40.60
N GLN A 57 -25.31 -15.34 -40.89
CA GLN A 57 -24.19 -16.20 -41.31
C GLN A 57 -23.69 -15.87 -42.73
N ASN A 58 -24.54 -15.27 -43.56
CA ASN A 58 -24.20 -14.84 -44.91
C ASN A 58 -23.71 -13.38 -44.98
N LEU A 59 -23.54 -12.69 -43.84
CA LEU A 59 -22.93 -11.37 -43.84
C LEU A 59 -21.51 -11.45 -44.42
N PRO A 60 -21.15 -10.58 -45.39
CA PRO A 60 -19.80 -10.54 -45.92
C PRO A 60 -18.79 -10.36 -44.79
N SER A 61 -17.66 -11.06 -44.87
CA SER A 61 -16.60 -11.02 -43.86
C SER A 61 -16.16 -9.57 -43.56
N GLU A 62 -16.23 -8.69 -44.55
CA GLU A 62 -15.90 -7.27 -44.44
C GLU A 62 -16.83 -6.53 -43.47
N VAL A 63 -18.12 -6.88 -43.45
CA VAL A 63 -19.12 -6.25 -42.58
C VAL A 63 -18.91 -6.67 -41.12
N LEU A 64 -18.63 -7.95 -40.88
CA LEU A 64 -18.30 -8.47 -39.55
C LEU A 64 -16.99 -7.86 -39.01
N GLN A 65 -15.97 -7.72 -39.87
CA GLN A 65 -14.72 -7.05 -39.51
C GLN A 65 -14.95 -5.59 -39.15
N HIS A 66 -15.78 -4.86 -39.90
CA HIS A 66 -16.08 -3.46 -39.60
C HIS A 66 -16.77 -3.31 -38.24
N LYS A 67 -17.80 -4.12 -37.96
CA LYS A 67 -18.49 -4.10 -36.65
C LYS A 67 -17.52 -4.41 -35.49
N LEU A 68 -16.68 -5.42 -35.65
CA LEU A 68 -15.69 -5.78 -34.63
C LEU A 68 -14.68 -4.65 -34.40
N ILE A 69 -14.20 -4.00 -35.46
CA ILE A 69 -13.28 -2.86 -35.35
C ILE A 69 -13.96 -1.68 -34.65
N GLU A 70 -15.23 -1.41 -34.95
CA GLU A 70 -16.02 -0.36 -34.31
C GLU A 70 -16.19 -0.62 -32.81
N GLU A 71 -16.60 -1.82 -32.41
CA GLU A 71 -16.71 -2.22 -31.00
C GLU A 71 -15.36 -2.16 -30.26
N LEU A 72 -14.28 -2.57 -30.94
CA LEU A 72 -12.94 -2.51 -30.38
C LEU A 72 -12.52 -1.05 -30.16
N ASN A 73 -12.79 -0.15 -31.11
CA ASN A 73 -12.50 1.28 -30.98
C ASN A 73 -13.31 1.93 -29.84
N LEU A 74 -14.61 1.61 -29.72
CA LEU A 74 -15.44 2.08 -28.61
C LEU A 74 -14.90 1.62 -27.25
N THR A 75 -14.41 0.37 -27.18
CA THR A 75 -13.80 -0.18 -25.97
C THR A 75 -12.49 0.51 -25.64
N ILE A 76 -11.62 0.74 -26.63
CA ILE A 76 -10.35 1.47 -26.48
C ILE A 76 -10.60 2.91 -25.99
N ASP A 77 -11.58 3.60 -26.57
CA ASP A 77 -11.93 4.97 -26.17
C ASP A 77 -12.43 5.04 -24.73
N LYS A 78 -13.28 4.07 -24.33
CA LYS A 78 -13.76 3.95 -22.96
C LYS A 78 -12.61 3.71 -21.99
N GLN A 79 -11.76 2.72 -22.26
CA GLN A 79 -10.59 2.42 -21.42
C GLN A 79 -9.63 3.60 -21.33
N THR A 80 -9.42 4.31 -22.44
CA THR A 80 -8.59 5.51 -22.49
C THR A 80 -9.15 6.60 -21.57
N LYS A 81 -10.47 6.84 -21.59
CA LYS A 81 -11.12 7.80 -20.68
C LYS A 81 -10.96 7.39 -19.22
N ASP A 82 -11.15 6.11 -18.90
CA ASP A 82 -11.01 5.59 -17.53
C ASP A 82 -9.56 5.74 -17.02
N ILE A 83 -8.57 5.43 -17.87
CA ILE A 83 -7.14 5.65 -17.55
C ILE A 83 -6.86 7.13 -17.28
N HIS A 84 -7.37 8.04 -18.11
CA HIS A 84 -7.18 9.48 -17.88
C HIS A 84 -7.82 9.97 -16.58
N GLN A 85 -9.00 9.44 -16.21
CA GLN A 85 -9.63 9.77 -14.93
C GLN A 85 -8.80 9.24 -13.76
N PHE A 86 -8.29 8.01 -13.86
CA PHE A 86 -7.42 7.43 -12.84
C PHE A 86 -6.12 8.22 -12.67
N LEU A 87 -5.48 8.63 -13.76
CA LEU A 87 -4.27 9.46 -13.70
C LEU A 87 -4.51 10.78 -12.97
N LYS A 88 -5.63 11.48 -13.25
CA LYS A 88 -6.01 12.70 -12.51
C LYS A 88 -6.19 12.47 -11.01
N LEU A 89 -6.74 11.31 -10.63
CA LEU A 89 -6.89 10.93 -9.22
C LEU A 89 -5.53 10.68 -8.57
N VAL A 90 -4.62 9.97 -9.24
CA VAL A 90 -3.27 9.72 -8.75
C VAL A 90 -2.49 11.03 -8.57
N GLU A 91 -2.55 11.97 -9.53
CA GLU A 91 -1.92 13.28 -9.43
C GLU A 91 -2.47 14.11 -8.26
N LYS A 92 -3.78 14.04 -8.00
CA LYS A 92 -4.39 14.68 -6.83
C LYS A 92 -3.86 14.07 -5.54
N ASN A 93 -3.87 12.74 -5.44
CA ASN A 93 -3.39 12.03 -4.25
C ASN A 93 -1.91 12.32 -3.99
N GLU A 94 -1.08 12.45 -5.03
CA GLU A 94 0.32 12.84 -4.88
C GLU A 94 0.47 14.23 -4.23
N LYS A 95 -0.36 15.20 -4.64
CA LYS A 95 -0.37 16.54 -4.05
C LYS A 95 -0.80 16.50 -2.58
N ASP A 96 -1.86 15.75 -2.27
CA ASP A 96 -2.37 15.60 -0.91
C ASP A 96 -1.30 14.96 0.00
N ILE A 97 -0.60 13.92 -0.48
CA ILE A 97 0.51 13.28 0.26
C ILE A 97 1.65 14.28 0.54
N LYS A 98 2.04 15.09 -0.46
CA LYS A 98 3.08 16.11 -0.27
C LYS A 98 2.66 17.17 0.76
N GLU A 99 1.39 17.55 0.77
CA GLU A 99 0.84 18.46 1.77
C GLU A 99 0.87 17.84 3.17
N PHE A 100 0.44 16.58 3.32
CA PHE A 100 0.52 15.86 4.59
C PHE A 100 1.96 15.74 5.11
N GLN A 101 2.91 15.43 4.24
CA GLN A 101 4.34 15.36 4.60
C GLN A 101 4.88 16.72 5.07
N SER A 102 4.51 17.80 4.39
CA SER A 102 4.87 19.17 4.79
C SER A 102 4.28 19.54 6.17
N ASN A 103 3.01 19.23 6.39
CA ASN A 103 2.34 19.48 7.68
C ASN A 103 2.95 18.65 8.81
N HIS A 104 3.26 17.38 8.56
CA HIS A 104 3.94 16.51 9.53
C HIS A 104 5.31 17.06 9.93
N LEU A 105 6.09 17.58 8.97
CA LEU A 105 7.38 18.21 9.26
C LEU A 105 7.24 19.44 10.18
N LYS A 106 6.25 20.29 9.92
CA LYS A 106 5.93 21.46 10.79
C LYS A 106 5.54 21.02 12.19
N MET A 107 4.69 19.99 12.32
CA MET A 107 4.32 19.44 13.62
C MET A 107 5.53 18.90 14.39
N LYS A 108 6.45 18.19 13.71
CA LYS A 108 7.69 17.69 14.31
C LYS A 108 8.57 18.83 14.81
N GLN A 109 8.68 19.91 14.04
CA GLN A 109 9.41 21.11 14.45
C GLN A 109 8.81 21.71 15.72
N HIS A 110 7.50 21.94 15.76
CA HIS A 110 6.83 22.49 16.94
C HIS A 110 6.92 21.59 18.17
N ALA A 111 6.86 20.26 17.99
CA ALA A 111 7.07 19.31 19.09
C ALA A 111 8.48 19.41 19.67
N SER A 112 9.51 19.58 18.82
CA SER A 112 10.89 19.79 19.24
C SER A 112 11.08 21.12 19.98
N GLU A 113 10.47 22.20 19.47
CA GLU A 113 10.46 23.51 20.11
C GLU A 113 9.80 23.44 21.51
N LEU A 114 8.66 22.77 21.61
CA LEU A 114 7.96 22.57 22.88
C LEU A 114 8.79 21.74 23.87
N GLN A 115 9.42 20.66 23.41
CA GLN A 115 10.28 19.83 24.26
C GLN A 115 11.47 20.65 24.79
N THR A 116 12.07 21.49 23.94
CA THR A 116 13.14 22.41 24.33
C THR A 116 12.67 23.41 25.38
N PHE A 117 11.49 24.00 25.18
CA PHE A 117 10.88 24.92 26.14
C PHE A 117 10.61 24.26 27.50
N LEU A 118 10.04 23.05 27.51
CA LEU A 118 9.78 22.31 28.75
C LEU A 118 11.07 21.99 29.52
N ASN A 119 12.14 21.62 28.80
CA ASN A 119 13.44 21.36 29.40
C ASN A 119 14.06 22.63 30.00
N LEU A 120 13.93 23.78 29.33
CA LEU A 120 14.34 25.09 29.88
C LEU A 120 13.56 25.44 31.14
N LYS A 121 12.24 25.23 31.16
CA LYS A 121 11.42 25.45 32.36
C LYS A 121 11.74 24.51 33.51
N GLN A 122 12.18 23.28 33.23
CA GLN A 122 12.69 22.40 34.28
C GLN A 122 14.00 22.94 34.88
N MET A 123 14.95 23.35 34.02
CA MET A 123 16.22 23.93 34.48
C MET A 123 16.01 25.20 35.31
N GLU A 124 15.10 26.10 34.91
CA GLU A 124 14.74 27.30 35.69
C GLU A 124 14.24 26.93 37.10
N ARG A 125 13.36 25.93 37.22
CA ARG A 125 12.85 25.46 38.52
C ARG A 125 13.96 24.86 39.38
N ASP A 126 14.82 24.04 38.80
CA ASP A 126 15.92 23.40 39.52
C ASP A 126 16.93 24.44 40.05
N ILE A 127 17.18 25.51 39.27
CA ILE A 127 18.02 26.64 39.71
C ILE A 127 17.35 27.36 40.88
N ALA A 128 16.06 27.70 40.79
CA ALA A 128 15.34 28.39 41.84
C ALA A 128 15.33 27.59 43.16
N THR A 129 15.04 26.29 43.11
CA THR A 129 15.05 25.42 44.30
C THR A 129 16.44 25.34 44.93
N LYS A 130 17.51 25.30 44.12
CA LYS A 130 18.89 25.31 44.63
C LYS A 130 19.28 26.65 45.22
N GLU A 131 18.82 27.76 44.66
CA GLU A 131 19.04 29.10 45.21
C GLU A 131 18.35 29.25 46.58
N GLU A 132 17.10 28.82 46.70
CA GLU A 132 16.37 28.80 47.97
C GLU A 132 17.12 27.98 49.03
N PHE A 133 17.65 26.81 48.65
CA PHE A 133 18.49 26.00 49.51
C PHE A 133 19.75 26.74 49.97
N ILE A 134 20.50 27.37 49.06
CA ILE A 134 21.69 28.17 49.39
C ILE A 134 21.34 29.34 50.33
N GLN A 135 20.23 30.03 50.07
CA GLN A 135 19.76 31.11 50.93
C GLN A 135 19.37 30.60 52.33
N SER A 136 18.76 29.41 52.43
CA SER A 136 18.40 28.79 53.71
C SER A 136 19.64 28.47 54.56
N ILE A 137 20.68 27.96 53.91
CA ILE A 137 21.98 27.69 54.54
C ILE A 137 22.59 28.99 55.08
N SER A 138 22.61 30.05 54.26
CA SER A 138 23.16 31.36 54.63
C SER A 138 22.44 31.97 55.83
N LYS A 139 21.11 31.84 55.90
CA LYS A 139 20.28 32.37 57.00
C LYS A 139 20.41 31.60 58.31
N SER A 140 20.78 30.31 58.27
CA SER A 140 20.79 29.44 59.45
C SER A 140 21.84 29.79 60.52
N GLY A 141 22.79 30.70 60.26
CA GLY A 141 23.81 31.16 61.21
C GLY A 141 24.87 30.11 61.59
N SER A 142 24.61 28.82 61.34
CA SER A 142 25.45 27.68 61.70
C SER A 142 26.80 27.61 60.96
N LEU A 143 27.02 28.47 59.97
CA LEU A 143 28.16 28.39 59.05
C LEU A 143 29.00 29.67 59.02
N SER A 144 28.84 30.56 60.01
CA SER A 144 29.58 31.83 60.10
C SER A 144 31.11 31.66 60.09
N HIS A 145 31.64 30.46 60.34
CA HIS A 145 33.08 30.13 60.33
C HIS A 145 33.49 29.08 59.27
N THR A 146 32.57 28.63 58.42
CA THR A 146 32.86 27.57 57.43
C THR A 146 33.10 28.21 56.06
N ARG A 147 34.36 28.23 55.60
CA ARG A 147 34.69 28.59 54.21
C ARG A 147 34.18 27.48 53.29
N PHE A 148 33.09 27.75 52.57
CA PHE A 148 32.68 26.91 51.47
C PHE A 148 33.60 27.17 50.28
N PHE A 149 34.46 26.20 49.98
CA PHE A 149 35.02 26.09 48.64
C PHE A 149 33.97 25.40 47.77
N CYS A 150 33.07 26.19 47.20
CA CYS A 150 32.29 25.70 46.08
C CYS A 150 33.28 25.44 44.95
N LYS A 151 33.51 24.17 44.60
CA LYS A 151 34.15 23.82 43.33
C LYS A 151 33.18 24.16 42.21
N ILE A 152 33.09 25.46 41.92
CA ILE A 152 32.32 26.01 40.81
C ILE A 152 32.73 25.31 39.51
N ASP A 153 33.99 24.90 39.40
CA ASP A 153 34.53 24.17 38.25
C ASP A 153 33.76 22.89 37.93
N THR A 154 33.51 22.03 38.92
CA THR A 154 32.79 20.75 38.68
C THR A 154 31.32 20.99 38.33
N TYR A 155 30.73 22.06 38.87
CA TYR A 155 29.35 22.41 38.59
C TYR A 155 29.18 23.04 37.19
N LEU A 156 30.08 23.96 36.81
CA LEU A 156 30.14 24.52 35.47
C LEU A 156 30.51 23.45 34.44
N GLU A 157 31.37 22.49 34.79
CA GLU A 157 31.71 21.36 33.93
C GLU A 157 30.51 20.45 33.72
N ASN A 158 29.77 20.10 34.77
CA ASN A 158 28.52 19.34 34.65
C ASN A 158 27.46 20.10 33.84
N LEU A 159 27.27 21.40 34.09
CA LEU A 159 26.34 22.22 33.32
C LEU A 159 26.77 22.34 31.85
N THR A 160 28.07 22.49 31.60
CA THR A 160 28.63 22.51 30.24
C THR A 160 28.46 21.17 29.55
N ASN A 161 28.60 20.06 30.27
CA ASN A 161 28.36 18.70 29.75
C ASN A 161 26.87 18.44 29.49
N ASP A 162 25.97 18.95 30.33
CA ASP A 162 24.53 18.85 30.12
C ASP A 162 24.08 19.70 28.92
N VAL A 163 24.61 20.92 28.78
CA VAL A 163 24.38 21.78 27.62
C VAL A 163 24.99 21.17 26.34
N LYS A 164 26.20 20.59 26.42
CA LYS A 164 26.82 19.86 25.29
C LYS A 164 25.99 18.64 24.92
N ARG A 165 25.56 17.82 25.87
CA ARG A 165 24.65 16.69 25.62
C ARG A 165 23.35 17.15 25.00
N PHE A 166 22.81 18.30 25.41
CA PHE A 166 21.62 18.86 24.79
C PHE A 166 21.88 19.26 23.33
N GLY A 167 23.00 19.92 23.05
CA GLY A 167 23.42 20.27 21.70
C GLY A 167 23.76 19.05 20.82
N GLU A 168 24.38 18.01 21.40
CA GLU A 168 24.68 16.72 20.77
C GLU A 168 23.40 15.93 20.51
N VAL A 169 22.42 15.91 21.41
CA VAL A 169 21.11 15.30 21.16
C VAL A 169 20.38 16.05 20.03
N VAL A 170 20.49 17.37 19.96
CA VAL A 170 19.90 18.18 18.86
C VAL A 170 20.64 18.02 17.53
N THR A 171 21.94 17.67 17.53
CA THR A 171 22.77 17.51 16.32
C THR A 171 22.92 16.06 15.85
N GLU A 172 22.88 15.08 16.76
CA GLU A 172 22.82 13.63 16.48
C GLU A 172 21.42 13.18 16.05
N THR A 173 20.36 13.95 16.37
CA THR A 173 19.09 13.84 15.64
C THR A 173 19.28 14.34 14.21
N LYS A 174 19.98 13.56 13.37
CA LYS A 174 19.73 13.53 11.93
C LYS A 174 18.23 13.40 11.74
N SER A 175 17.68 14.04 10.71
CA SER A 175 16.25 14.39 10.57
C SER A 175 15.20 13.29 10.75
N ASN A 176 15.57 12.04 11.04
CA ASN A 176 14.68 10.89 11.04
C ASN A 176 14.50 10.14 12.36
N ASP A 177 15.27 10.35 13.44
CA ASP A 177 15.06 9.57 14.67
C ASP A 177 14.99 10.45 15.93
N ILE A 178 13.92 10.31 16.71
CA ILE A 178 13.85 10.78 18.11
C ILE A 178 13.76 9.51 18.97
N PRO A 179 14.76 9.19 19.81
CA PRO A 179 14.67 8.05 20.70
C PRO A 179 13.93 8.43 21.97
N PHE A 180 12.64 8.12 22.06
CA PHE A 180 11.96 8.01 23.34
C PHE A 180 12.33 6.66 23.97
N VAL A 181 13.24 6.66 24.95
CA VAL A 181 13.49 5.46 25.78
C VAL A 181 12.78 5.62 27.12
N ARG A 182 11.64 4.94 27.27
CA ARG A 182 11.32 4.19 28.50
C ARG A 182 10.73 2.82 28.15
N GLN A 183 11.65 1.88 27.89
CA GLN A 183 11.65 0.55 28.52
C GLN A 183 10.43 -0.39 28.30
N LYS A 184 9.80 -0.39 27.12
CA LYS A 184 8.96 -1.53 26.66
C LYS A 184 9.21 -2.05 25.23
N ASP A 185 10.03 -1.39 24.41
CA ASP A 185 10.10 -1.68 22.96
C ASP A 185 11.28 -2.57 22.50
N LYS A 186 11.70 -3.55 23.31
CA LYS A 186 12.72 -4.53 22.85
C LYS A 186 12.27 -5.43 21.69
N GLN A 187 11.02 -5.32 21.21
CA GLN A 187 10.51 -6.06 20.05
C GLN A 187 10.43 -5.23 18.76
N ALA A 188 10.53 -3.90 18.79
CA ALA A 188 10.34 -3.05 17.61
C ALA A 188 11.64 -2.50 16.99
N ALA A 189 12.80 -2.73 17.61
CA ALA A 189 14.09 -2.17 17.15
C ALA A 189 14.89 -3.08 16.20
N GLN A 190 14.38 -4.28 15.86
CA GLN A 190 15.03 -5.17 14.87
C GLN A 190 14.55 -4.93 13.42
N SER A 191 13.63 -3.99 13.20
CA SER A 191 12.95 -3.79 11.92
C SER A 191 13.40 -2.59 11.08
N LEU A 192 14.43 -1.84 11.50
CA LEU A 192 14.87 -0.64 10.79
C LEU A 192 16.32 -0.78 10.33
N ILE A 193 16.54 -1.63 9.31
CA ILE A 193 17.72 -1.53 8.45
C ILE A 193 17.41 -0.44 7.41
N PRO A 194 18.22 0.63 7.27
CA PRO A 194 18.02 1.62 6.22
C PRO A 194 18.19 0.95 4.86
N VAL A 195 17.11 0.76 4.12
CA VAL A 195 17.18 0.31 2.73
C VAL A 195 17.68 1.48 1.89
N PRO A 196 18.82 1.37 1.18
CA PRO A 196 19.29 2.42 0.30
C PRO A 196 18.22 2.69 -0.77
N ALA A 197 17.88 3.97 -0.97
CA ALA A 197 16.96 4.40 -2.00
C ALA A 197 17.55 4.08 -3.38
N LYS A 198 17.18 2.92 -3.92
CA LYS A 198 17.42 2.58 -5.33
C LYS A 198 16.45 3.40 -6.19
N SER A 199 16.94 3.90 -7.33
CA SER A 199 16.08 4.64 -8.25
C SER A 199 14.92 3.75 -8.74
N ILE A 200 13.79 4.37 -9.10
CA ILE A 200 12.64 3.65 -9.67
C ILE A 200 13.05 2.85 -10.93
N ASP A 201 14.05 3.32 -11.66
CA ASP A 201 14.56 2.65 -12.86
C ASP A 201 15.43 1.41 -12.51
N ASP A 202 16.17 1.43 -11.40
CA ASP A 202 16.90 0.25 -10.89
C ASP A 202 15.97 -0.84 -10.35
N LEU A 203 14.82 -0.44 -9.78
CA LEU A 203 13.77 -1.34 -9.32
C LEU A 203 13.04 -2.00 -10.50
N LYS A 204 12.70 -1.24 -11.55
CA LYS A 204 12.06 -1.79 -12.77
C LYS A 204 12.94 -2.83 -13.47
N THR A 205 14.25 -2.59 -13.53
CA THR A 205 15.19 -3.44 -14.27
C THR A 205 15.47 -4.76 -13.54
N ASN A 206 15.60 -4.73 -12.20
CA ASN A 206 15.82 -5.95 -11.40
C ASN A 206 14.54 -6.77 -11.17
N VAL A 207 13.40 -6.11 -10.99
CA VAL A 207 12.12 -6.80 -10.81
C VAL A 207 11.67 -7.45 -12.12
N GLY A 208 11.93 -6.82 -13.28
CA GLY A 208 11.62 -7.39 -14.60
C GLY A 208 12.39 -8.67 -14.93
N SER A 209 13.67 -8.77 -14.57
CA SER A 209 14.47 -9.98 -14.81
C SER A 209 14.10 -11.13 -13.87
N VAL A 210 13.84 -10.84 -12.60
CA VAL A 210 13.41 -11.86 -11.61
C VAL A 210 11.98 -12.35 -11.91
N LEU A 211 11.06 -11.45 -12.25
CA LEU A 211 9.69 -11.83 -12.61
C LEU A 211 9.62 -12.60 -13.93
N ASN A 212 10.43 -12.28 -14.94
CA ASN A 212 10.44 -13.06 -16.19
C ASN A 212 10.86 -14.52 -15.97
N THR A 213 11.70 -14.79 -14.97
CA THR A 213 12.13 -16.16 -14.61
C THR A 213 11.10 -16.91 -13.75
N LEU A 214 10.17 -16.20 -13.08
CA LEU A 214 9.16 -16.74 -12.15
C LEU A 214 7.70 -16.57 -12.63
N SER A 215 7.50 -16.02 -13.84
CA SER A 215 6.24 -15.45 -14.38
C SER A 215 5.06 -16.42 -14.57
N ARG A 216 5.16 -17.68 -14.14
CA ARG A 216 4.03 -18.62 -14.21
C ARG A 216 3.47 -19.06 -12.86
N SER A 217 4.08 -18.69 -11.72
CA SER A 217 3.67 -19.23 -10.41
C SER A 217 3.61 -18.23 -9.23
N THR A 218 4.05 -16.99 -9.39
CA THR A 218 3.97 -15.99 -8.31
C THR A 218 2.53 -15.55 -8.11
N ARG A 219 1.95 -15.78 -6.91
CA ARG A 219 0.54 -15.47 -6.61
C ARG A 219 0.33 -14.40 -5.55
N GLY A 220 1.40 -13.93 -4.89
CA GLY A 220 1.31 -12.83 -3.92
C GLY A 220 2.66 -12.32 -3.46
N CYS A 221 2.68 -11.09 -2.95
CA CYS A 221 3.81 -10.50 -2.24
C CYS A 221 3.35 -9.98 -0.87
N ALA A 222 4.25 -10.01 0.11
CA ALA A 222 4.01 -9.45 1.44
C ALA A 222 5.27 -8.69 1.91
N MET A 223 5.07 -7.70 2.77
CA MET A 223 6.16 -6.96 3.42
C MET A 223 6.21 -7.42 4.88
N LEU A 224 7.35 -7.97 5.29
CA LEU A 224 7.58 -8.40 6.66
C LEU A 224 7.75 -7.18 7.59
N THR A 225 7.59 -7.42 8.89
CA THR A 225 7.78 -6.38 9.92
C THR A 225 9.20 -5.80 9.91
N ASP A 226 10.20 -6.51 9.40
CA ASP A 226 11.58 -6.06 9.24
C ASP A 226 11.86 -5.30 7.92
N GLY A 227 10.81 -4.97 7.16
CA GLY A 227 10.90 -4.21 5.91
C GLY A 227 11.31 -5.03 4.69
N LYS A 228 11.56 -6.34 4.84
CA LYS A 228 11.87 -7.21 3.69
C LYS A 228 10.61 -7.55 2.90
N MET A 229 10.71 -7.46 1.58
CA MET A 229 9.66 -7.89 0.68
C MET A 229 9.86 -9.36 0.34
N VAL A 230 8.82 -10.17 0.53
CA VAL A 230 8.85 -11.60 0.22
C VAL A 230 7.82 -11.95 -0.83
N PHE A 231 8.20 -12.84 -1.74
CA PHE A 231 7.32 -13.34 -2.79
C PHE A 231 6.90 -14.77 -2.49
N THR A 232 5.65 -15.07 -2.82
CA THR A 232 5.05 -16.38 -2.59
C THR A 232 4.79 -17.06 -3.93
N CYS A 233 5.38 -18.23 -4.09
CA CYS A 233 5.11 -19.12 -5.22
C CYS A 233 4.42 -20.37 -4.70
N TYR A 234 3.31 -20.75 -5.35
CA TYR A 234 2.61 -21.98 -5.03
C TYR A 234 3.00 -23.07 -6.02
N THR A 235 3.70 -24.08 -5.53
CA THR A 235 3.94 -25.34 -6.23
C THR A 235 3.22 -26.44 -5.45
N GLN A 236 2.64 -27.43 -6.13
CA GLN A 236 1.74 -28.44 -5.53
C GLN A 236 2.25 -28.96 -4.17
N GLY A 237 1.58 -28.54 -3.08
CA GLY A 237 1.87 -28.99 -1.71
C GLY A 237 2.95 -28.21 -0.94
N TYR A 238 3.60 -27.22 -1.54
CA TYR A 238 4.66 -26.43 -0.91
C TYR A 238 4.44 -24.92 -1.12
N PHE A 239 4.71 -24.18 -0.06
CA PHE A 239 4.78 -22.73 -0.07
C PHE A 239 6.22 -22.30 0.10
N THR A 240 6.79 -21.65 -0.91
CA THR A 240 8.17 -21.17 -0.86
C THR A 240 8.18 -19.65 -0.74
N VAL A 241 8.82 -19.18 0.33
CA VAL A 241 9.14 -17.77 0.55
C VAL A 241 10.51 -17.52 -0.08
N VAL A 242 10.58 -16.59 -1.02
CA VAL A 242 11.85 -16.18 -1.64
C VAL A 242 12.17 -14.73 -1.30
N ASN A 243 13.45 -14.48 -1.08
CA ASN A 243 14.01 -13.15 -0.91
C ASN A 243 13.96 -12.37 -2.24
N PRO A 244 14.14 -11.03 -2.22
CA PRO A 244 14.19 -10.21 -3.44
C PRO A 244 15.29 -10.60 -4.42
N ASP A 245 16.38 -11.22 -3.94
CA ASP A 245 17.48 -11.73 -4.76
C ASP A 245 17.21 -13.11 -5.38
N GLY A 246 16.02 -13.68 -5.14
CA GLY A 246 15.62 -15.01 -5.62
C GLY A 246 16.11 -16.16 -4.75
N SER A 247 16.89 -15.89 -3.69
CA SER A 247 17.31 -16.95 -2.75
C SER A 247 16.12 -17.46 -1.92
N LYS A 248 16.13 -18.76 -1.65
CA LYS A 248 15.08 -19.43 -0.87
C LYS A 248 15.20 -19.02 0.60
N TYR A 249 14.17 -18.36 1.13
CA TYR A 249 14.10 -17.97 2.55
C TYR A 249 13.60 -19.14 3.41
N CYS A 250 12.41 -19.65 3.11
CA CYS A 250 11.88 -20.85 3.74
C CYS A 250 10.90 -21.58 2.83
N GLU A 251 10.64 -22.86 3.13
CA GLU A 251 9.63 -23.67 2.46
C GLU A 251 8.78 -24.37 3.49
N ILE A 252 7.47 -24.22 3.34
CA ILE A 252 6.47 -24.79 4.23
C ILE A 252 5.70 -25.82 3.45
N LYS A 253 5.76 -27.08 3.88
CA LYS A 253 4.92 -28.14 3.34
C LYS A 253 3.49 -27.92 3.84
N THR A 254 2.56 -27.69 2.92
CA THR A 254 1.14 -27.53 3.25
C THR A 254 0.42 -28.82 2.93
N GLU A 255 -0.05 -29.52 3.96
CA GLU A 255 -1.09 -30.53 3.77
C GLU A 255 -2.42 -29.78 3.57
N MET A 256 -3.21 -30.22 2.60
CA MET A 256 -4.37 -29.51 2.04
C MET A 256 -5.24 -28.78 3.09
N PHE A 257 -5.72 -27.58 2.74
CA PHE A 257 -6.80 -26.81 3.38
C PHE A 257 -6.50 -25.78 4.50
N LEU A 258 -5.38 -25.04 4.47
CA LEU A 258 -5.26 -23.78 5.24
C LEU A 258 -4.79 -22.59 4.38
N MET A 259 -5.65 -22.13 3.46
CA MET A 259 -5.37 -20.96 2.61
C MET A 259 -5.61 -19.61 3.31
N PHE A 260 -6.40 -19.56 4.39
CA PHE A 260 -6.81 -18.29 5.02
C PHE A 260 -5.97 -17.86 6.23
N TYR A 261 -5.25 -18.78 6.88
CA TYR A 261 -4.50 -18.45 8.11
C TYR A 261 -3.09 -17.92 7.87
N ILE A 262 -2.49 -18.18 6.69
CA ILE A 262 -1.09 -17.81 6.44
C ILE A 262 -0.92 -16.29 6.31
N TYR A 263 -1.93 -15.56 5.84
CA TYR A 263 -1.92 -14.09 5.82
C TYR A 263 -1.81 -13.47 7.22
N ALA A 264 -2.23 -14.18 8.28
CA ALA A 264 -2.16 -13.71 9.65
C ALA A 264 -0.86 -14.09 10.39
N ILE A 265 -0.07 -15.03 9.87
CA ILE A 265 1.19 -15.48 10.50
C ILE A 265 2.40 -14.72 9.94
N ILE A 266 2.27 -14.10 8.76
CA ILE A 266 3.37 -13.38 8.08
C ILE A 266 3.38 -11.87 8.41
N LEU A 267 2.32 -11.34 9.06
CA LEU A 267 2.27 -9.99 9.65
C LEU A 267 2.72 -10.03 11.11
#